data_AF-A0A0C9T0X8-F1
#
_entry.id   AF-A0A0C9T0X8-F1
#
_cell.length_a   1.000
_cell.length_b   1.000
_cell.length_c   1.000
_cell.angle_alpha   90.00
_cell.angle_beta   90.00
_cell.angle_gamma   90.00
#
_symmetry.space_group_name_H-M   'P 1'
#
loop_
_entity.id
_entity.type
_entity.pdbx_description
1 polymer ?
#
loop_
_entity_poly.entity_id
_entity_poly.type
_entity_poly.pdbx_seq_one_letter_code
_entity_poly.pdbx_strand_id
1 'polypeptide(L)'
;VGKEFRENICRYNAVFAFISLGCKLNAGMEQSGGPYSFRVDGELYHMVGSLLPEPGDPPSYAQLYFYDPLEALEHCMANVHNRNLNRHTMQALQVILTNCNPYIQSYKSAREIL
;
A
#
# COMPACT_ATOMS: atom_id res chain seq x y z
N VAL A 1 15.71 -6.14 -14.51
CA VAL A 1 14.55 -5.28 -14.16
C VAL A 1 13.25 -5.84 -14.72
N GLY A 2 13.08 -6.01 -16.03
CA GLY A 2 11.76 -6.34 -16.62
C GLY A 2 11.11 -7.67 -16.20
N LYS A 3 11.86 -8.77 -16.00
CA LYS A 3 11.28 -10.07 -15.59
C LYS A 3 10.79 -10.05 -14.14
N GLU A 4 11.67 -9.67 -13.21
CA GLU A 4 11.36 -9.57 -11.78
C GLU A 4 10.20 -8.58 -11.51
N PHE A 5 10.18 -7.43 -12.19
CA PHE A 5 9.07 -6.48 -12.06
C PHE A 5 7.73 -7.11 -12.46
N ARG A 6 7.67 -7.83 -13.60
CA ARG A 6 6.44 -8.47 -14.07
C ARG A 6 5.99 -9.60 -13.14
N GLU A 7 6.93 -10.38 -12.62
CA GLU A 7 6.64 -11.45 -11.65
C GLU A 7 6.08 -10.90 -10.33
N ASN A 8 6.49 -9.69 -9.92
CA ASN A 8 6.06 -9.05 -8.68
C ASN A 8 5.10 -7.85 -8.88
N ILE A 9 4.50 -7.67 -10.06
CA ILE A 9 3.77 -6.43 -10.41
C ILE A 9 2.65 -6.10 -9.42
N CYS A 10 1.89 -7.11 -8.98
CA CYS A 10 0.82 -6.92 -7.99
C CYS A 10 1.36 -6.44 -6.65
N ARG A 11 2.54 -6.91 -6.24
CA ARG A 11 3.18 -6.48 -5.00
C ARG A 11 3.65 -5.04 -5.12
N TYR A 12 4.33 -4.68 -6.21
CA TYR A 12 4.72 -3.28 -6.46
C TYR A 12 3.52 -2.33 -6.45
N ASN A 13 2.43 -2.71 -7.11
CA ASN A 13 1.20 -1.92 -7.10
C ASN A 13 0.59 -1.81 -5.70
N ALA A 14 0.63 -2.88 -4.90
CA ALA A 14 0.14 -2.86 -3.53
C ALA A 14 0.95 -1.92 -2.63
N VAL A 15 2.28 -1.83 -2.80
CA VAL A 15 3.11 -0.92 -1.99
C VAL A 15 2.75 0.54 -2.24
N PHE A 16 2.45 0.90 -3.50
CA PHE A 16 2.11 2.26 -3.89
C PHE A 16 0.60 2.52 -3.98
N ALA A 17 -0.22 1.64 -3.40
CA ALA A 17 -1.64 1.87 -3.32
C ALA A 17 -1.94 3.00 -2.34
N PHE A 18 -2.81 3.93 -2.72
CA PHE A 18 -3.22 5.03 -1.83
C PHE A 18 -4.27 4.60 -0.82
N ILE A 19 -5.06 3.60 -1.17
CA ILE A 19 -6.28 3.25 -0.46
C ILE A 19 -6.28 1.74 -0.27
N SER A 20 -6.62 1.31 0.94
CA SER A 20 -6.88 -0.08 1.25
C SER A 20 -8.27 -0.51 0.76
N LEU A 21 -8.46 -1.82 0.62
CA LEU A 21 -9.78 -2.38 0.37
C LEU A 21 -10.48 -2.65 1.70
N GLY A 22 -11.65 -2.05 1.90
CA GLY A 22 -12.53 -2.35 3.02
C GLY A 22 -13.64 -3.32 2.59
N CYS A 23 -13.89 -4.35 3.39
CA CYS A 23 -14.99 -5.26 3.17
C CYS A 23 -15.43 -5.91 4.48
N LYS A 24 -16.71 -6.26 4.59
CA LYS A 24 -17.21 -7.08 5.68
C LYS A 24 -16.93 -8.54 5.36
N LEU A 25 -16.04 -9.17 6.12
CA LEU A 25 -15.74 -10.59 5.98
C LEU A 25 -16.71 -11.41 6.83
N ASN A 26 -17.30 -12.44 6.22
CA ASN A 26 -18.08 -13.43 6.95
C ASN A 26 -17.18 -14.47 7.59
N ALA A 27 -17.00 -14.36 8.92
CA ALA A 27 -16.23 -15.32 9.71
C ALA A 27 -16.91 -16.70 9.85
N GLY A 28 -18.17 -16.85 9.43
CA GLY A 28 -18.95 -18.08 9.55
C GLY A 28 -18.63 -19.17 8.52
N MET A 29 -17.66 -18.95 7.61
CA MET A 29 -17.13 -20.01 6.78
C MET A 29 -16.00 -20.71 7.54
N GLU A 30 -16.35 -21.74 8.30
CA GLU A 30 -15.36 -22.69 8.77
C GLU A 30 -14.57 -23.20 7.57
N GLN A 31 -13.23 -23.14 7.63
CA GLN A 31 -12.37 -23.67 6.59
C GLN A 31 -12.56 -25.19 6.53
N SER A 32 -13.56 -25.63 5.75
CA SER A 32 -13.93 -27.01 5.59
C SER A 32 -12.91 -27.71 4.70
N GLY A 33 -11.69 -27.96 5.20
CA GLY A 33 -10.64 -28.79 4.60
C GLY A 33 -10.21 -28.48 3.16
N GLY A 34 -10.72 -27.41 2.54
CA GLY A 34 -10.50 -27.04 1.15
C GLY A 34 -9.60 -25.82 0.99
N PRO A 35 -9.38 -25.36 -0.26
CA PRO A 35 -8.61 -24.15 -0.53
C PRO A 35 -9.13 -22.95 0.25
N TYR A 36 -8.21 -22.06 0.65
CA TYR A 36 -8.56 -20.84 1.37
C TYR A 36 -9.63 -20.06 0.58
N SER A 37 -10.77 -19.84 1.21
CA SER A 37 -11.89 -19.10 0.65
C SER A 37 -12.42 -18.12 1.70
N PHE A 38 -12.90 -16.98 1.23
CA PHE A 38 -13.55 -15.96 2.05
C PHE A 38 -14.76 -15.43 1.31
N ARG A 39 -15.78 -15.01 2.05
CA ARG A 39 -16.99 -14.40 1.50
C ARG A 39 -17.06 -12.95 1.96
N VAL A 40 -17.20 -12.06 0.98
CA VAL A 40 -17.52 -10.65 1.20
C VAL A 40 -19.02 -10.53 1.36
N ASP A 41 -19.43 -9.83 2.41
CA ASP A 41 -20.81 -9.56 2.72
C ASP A 41 -21.17 -8.11 2.36
N GLY A 42 -22.13 -7.94 1.46
CA GLY A 42 -22.49 -6.63 0.93
C GLY A 42 -21.48 -6.13 -0.10
N GLU A 43 -20.97 -4.92 0.09
CA GLU A 43 -20.18 -4.20 -0.91
C GLU A 43 -18.68 -4.13 -0.55
N LEU A 44 -17.86 -4.04 -1.60
CA LEU A 44 -16.46 -3.67 -1.51
C LEU A 44 -16.34 -2.15 -1.55
N TYR A 45 -15.60 -1.56 -0.62
CA TYR A 45 -15.37 -0.11 -0.60
C TYR A 45 -13.89 0.22 -0.52
N HIS A 46 -13.54 1.41 -1.00
CA HIS A 46 -12.21 1.98 -0.89
C HIS A 46 -12.09 2.67 0.47
N MET A 47 -11.13 2.22 1.30
CA MET A 47 -10.91 2.74 2.65
C MET A 47 -9.57 3.50 2.75
N VAL A 48 -9.66 4.82 2.80
CA VAL A 48 -8.50 5.72 2.89
C VAL A 48 -7.75 5.54 4.23
N GLY A 49 -8.48 5.20 5.30
CA GLY A 49 -7.91 5.05 6.65
C GLY A 49 -7.58 6.39 7.32
N SER A 50 -6.85 6.33 8.43
CA SER A 50 -6.32 7.52 9.10
C SER A 50 -5.22 8.17 8.25
N LEU A 51 -5.11 9.50 8.32
CA LEU A 51 -4.07 10.26 7.64
C LEU A 51 -2.68 10.05 8.27
N LEU A 52 -2.62 9.72 9.56
CA LEU A 52 -1.39 9.41 10.27
C LEU A 52 -1.41 7.96 10.78
N PRO A 53 -0.24 7.31 10.87
CA PRO A 53 -0.16 6.00 11.52
C PRO A 53 -0.55 6.10 12.99
N GLU A 54 -1.18 5.06 13.50
CA GLU A 54 -1.44 4.93 14.93
C GLU A 54 -0.11 4.76 15.71
N PRO A 55 -0.06 5.15 17.00
CA PRO A 55 1.15 5.03 17.79
C PRO A 55 1.69 3.59 17.82
N GLY A 56 2.90 3.41 17.27
CA GLY A 56 3.58 2.11 17.21
C GLY A 56 3.43 1.36 15.89
N ASP A 57 2.53 1.80 15.00
CA ASP A 57 2.35 1.21 13.68
C ASP A 57 3.22 1.89 12.61
N PRO A 58 3.75 1.14 11.63
CA PRO A 58 4.43 1.72 10.49
C PRO A 58 3.43 2.42 9.55
N PRO A 59 3.84 3.47 8.83
CA PRO A 59 2.97 4.13 7.86
C PRO A 59 2.59 3.19 6.72
N SER A 60 1.35 3.31 6.26
CA SER A 60 0.78 2.48 5.19
C SER A 60 -0.06 3.29 4.21
N TYR A 61 -0.15 2.79 2.97
CA TYR A 61 -0.96 3.40 1.90
C TYR A 61 -0.69 4.91 1.72
N ALA A 62 -1.74 5.74 1.75
CA ALA A 62 -1.64 7.19 1.63
C ALA A 62 -0.68 7.85 2.62
N GLN A 63 -0.53 7.29 3.82
CA GLN A 63 0.33 7.84 4.87
C GLN A 63 1.80 7.91 4.43
N LEU A 64 2.24 7.01 3.55
CA LEU A 64 3.61 7.01 3.01
C LEU A 64 3.94 8.29 2.24
N TYR A 65 2.94 8.94 1.64
CA TYR A 65 3.14 10.17 0.87
C TYR A 65 3.28 11.42 1.75
N PHE A 66 3.06 11.30 3.06
CA PHE A 66 3.40 12.36 4.00
C PHE A 66 4.87 12.37 4.33
N TYR A 67 5.61 11.27 4.20
CA TYR A 67 7.02 11.22 4.55
C TYR A 67 7.91 11.76 3.42
N ASP A 68 9.15 12.12 3.76
CA ASP A 68 10.16 12.41 2.75
C ASP A 68 10.36 11.18 1.85
N PRO A 69 10.59 11.33 0.53
CA PRO A 69 10.65 10.18 -0.38
C PRO A 69 11.62 9.09 0.05
N LEU A 70 12.79 9.45 0.58
CA LEU A 70 13.78 8.49 1.06
C LEU A 70 13.27 7.71 2.28
N GLU A 71 12.63 8.39 3.22
CA GLU A 71 12.06 7.78 4.42
C GLU A 71 10.87 6.88 4.09
N ALA A 72 9.97 7.33 3.21
CA ALA A 72 8.88 6.51 2.68
C ALA A 72 9.40 5.23 2.01
N LEU A 73 10.52 5.31 1.27
CA LEU A 73 11.16 4.15 0.66
C LEU A 73 11.70 3.19 1.73
N GLU A 74 12.33 3.69 2.80
CA GLU A 74 12.77 2.81 3.91
C GLU A 74 11.59 2.12 4.59
N HIS A 75 10.51 2.84 4.87
CA HIS A 75 9.29 2.24 5.44
C HIS A 75 8.73 1.14 4.52
N CYS A 76 8.69 1.38 3.21
CA CYS A 76 8.27 0.37 2.23
C CYS A 76 9.17 -0.87 2.27
N MET A 77 10.50 -0.68 2.31
CA MET A 77 11.47 -1.77 2.27
C MET A 77 11.53 -2.56 3.58
N ALA A 78 11.24 -1.92 4.72
CA ALA A 78 11.19 -2.56 6.03
C ALA A 78 9.98 -3.48 6.21
N ASN A 79 8.91 -3.30 5.42
CA ASN A 79 7.71 -4.12 5.50
C ASN A 79 8.02 -5.59 5.12
N VAL A 80 7.67 -6.52 6.01
CA VAL A 80 7.78 -7.98 5.83
C VAL A 80 7.21 -8.45 4.49
N HIS A 81 6.08 -7.89 4.08
CA HIS A 81 5.38 -8.28 2.85
C HIS A 81 6.10 -7.83 1.58
N ASN A 82 7.09 -6.95 1.70
CA ASN A 82 7.89 -6.41 0.60
C ASN A 82 9.29 -7.03 0.56
N ARG A 83 9.57 -8.03 1.42
CA ARG A 83 10.81 -8.82 1.36
C ARG A 83 10.98 -9.39 -0.05
N ASN A 84 12.18 -9.23 -0.60
CA ASN A 84 12.57 -9.64 -1.96
C ASN A 84 12.07 -8.73 -3.10
N LEU A 85 11.38 -7.62 -2.84
CA LEU A 85 11.21 -6.60 -3.87
C LEU A 85 12.53 -5.88 -4.14
N ASN A 86 12.77 -5.53 -5.39
CA ASN A 86 13.99 -4.85 -5.79
C ASN A 86 13.91 -3.36 -5.39
N ARG A 87 14.86 -2.92 -4.57
CA ARG A 87 14.95 -1.55 -4.09
C ARG A 87 15.06 -0.50 -5.20
N HIS A 88 15.83 -0.77 -6.26
CA HIS A 88 15.96 0.14 -7.39
C HIS A 88 14.65 0.25 -8.17
N THR A 89 13.92 -0.86 -8.36
CA THR A 89 12.59 -0.83 -8.97
C THR A 89 11.61 -0.02 -8.13
N MET A 90 11.59 -0.22 -6.81
CA MET A 90 10.78 0.58 -5.88
C MET A 90 11.09 2.08 -5.98
N GLN A 91 12.36 2.46 -5.92
CA GLN A 91 12.77 3.86 -6.03
C GLN A 91 12.38 4.47 -7.38
N ALA A 92 12.56 3.74 -8.48
CA ALA A 92 12.17 4.21 -9.81
C ALA A 92 10.66 4.45 -9.90
N LEU A 93 9.84 3.52 -9.38
CA LEU A 93 8.38 3.68 -9.34
C LEU A 93 7.97 4.87 -8.46
N GLN A 94 8.60 5.05 -7.31
CA GLN A 94 8.34 6.19 -6.43
C GLN A 94 8.60 7.53 -7.13
N VAL A 95 9.72 7.64 -7.86
CA VAL A 95 10.06 8.84 -8.64
C VAL A 95 9.03 9.08 -9.74
N ILE A 96 8.69 8.05 -10.51
CA ILE A 96 7.69 8.14 -11.58
C ILE A 96 6.35 8.61 -11.01
N LEU A 97 5.88 7.99 -9.93
CA LEU A 97 4.62 8.35 -9.30
C LEU A 97 4.66 9.78 -8.78
N THR A 98 5.72 10.19 -8.09
CA THR A 98 5.86 11.56 -7.54
C THR A 98 5.78 12.62 -8.64
N ASN A 99 6.31 12.33 -9.82
CA ASN A 99 6.33 13.26 -10.94
C ASN A 99 5.03 13.26 -11.76
N CYS A 100 4.35 12.11 -11.85
CA CYS A 100 3.22 11.93 -12.76
C CYS A 100 1.85 11.88 -12.07
N ASN A 101 1.78 11.51 -10.79
CA ASN A 101 0.52 11.33 -10.08
C ASN A 101 0.11 12.64 -9.36
N PRO A 102 -0.92 13.35 -9.84
CA PRO A 102 -1.34 14.63 -9.26
C PRO A 102 -1.83 14.49 -7.82
N TYR A 103 -2.34 13.32 -7.42
CA TYR A 103 -2.86 13.11 -6.07
C TYR A 103 -1.75 13.15 -5.01
N ILE A 104 -0.51 12.74 -5.34
CA ILE A 104 0.61 12.82 -4.39
C ILE A 104 0.79 14.25 -3.89
N GLN A 105 0.64 15.24 -4.77
CA GLN A 105 0.76 16.65 -4.40
C GLN A 105 -0.35 17.06 -3.44
N SER A 106 -1.58 16.56 -3.64
CA SER A 106 -2.69 16.82 -2.73
C SER A 106 -2.42 16.29 -1.31
N TYR A 107 -1.82 15.10 -1.17
CA TYR A 107 -1.44 14.57 0.14
C TYR A 107 -0.27 15.34 0.75
N LYS A 108 0.73 15.74 -0.03
CA LYS A 108 1.83 16.58 0.47
C LYS A 108 1.31 17.92 1.01
N SER A 109 0.40 18.59 0.30
CA SER A 109 -0.22 19.82 0.79
C SER A 109 -1.10 19.59 2.02
N ALA A 110 -1.80 18.46 2.11
CA ALA A 110 -2.59 18.13 3.30
C ALA A 110 -1.72 18.03 4.56
N ARG A 111 -0.50 17.50 4.46
CA ARG A 111 0.47 17.45 5.58
C ARG A 111 0.84 18.83 6.12
N GLU A 112 0.90 19.85 5.27
CA GLU A 112 1.26 21.22 5.69
C GLU A 112 0.16 21.92 6.49
N ILE A 113 -1.07 21.41 6.41
CA ILE A 113 -2.27 22.00 7.03
C ILE A 113 -2.63 21.29 8.36
N LEU A 114 -2.15 20.06 8.56
CA LEU A 114 -2.33 19.26 9.78
C LEU A 114 -1.37 19.70 10.89
#